data_AF-A0A5U8JD51-F1
#
_entry.id   AF-A0A5U8JD51-F1
#
_cell.length_a   1.000
_cell.length_b   1.000
_cell.length_c   1.000
_cell.angle_alpha   90.00
_cell.angle_beta   90.00
_cell.angle_gamma   90.00
#
_symmetry.space_group_name_H-M   'P 1'
#
loop_
_entity.id
_entity.type
_entity.pdbx_description
1 polymer ?
#
loop_
_entity_poly.entity_id
_entity_poly.type
_entity_poly.pdbx_seq_one_letter_code
_entity_poly.pdbx_strand_id
1 'polypeptide(L)' 'MKAGITPDILINAPTLPAGAEYLWEWFITLTRGSAGEVTYSEIKAWSELTGIIPTADEVGVIVDLAVIFAEV' A
#
# COMPACT_ATOMS: atom_id res chain seq x y z
N MET A 1 -35.14 -7.55 -1.06
CA MET A 1 -33.83 -7.12 -0.54
C MET A 1 -32.76 -7.86 -1.31
N LYS A 2 -31.93 -7.19 -2.14
CA LYS A 2 -30.76 -7.85 -2.73
C LYS A 2 -29.67 -7.86 -1.67
N ALA A 3 -29.32 -9.04 -1.17
CA ALA A 3 -28.11 -9.22 -0.37
C ALA A 3 -26.91 -8.77 -1.22
N GLY A 4 -26.05 -7.92 -0.67
CA GLY A 4 -24.81 -7.53 -1.34
C GLY A 4 -24.01 -8.80 -1.61
N ILE A 5 -23.67 -9.04 -2.88
CA ILE A 5 -22.78 -10.14 -3.25
C ILE A 5 -21.39 -9.72 -2.75
N THR A 6 -20.91 -10.38 -1.71
CA THR A 6 -19.50 -10.27 -1.30
C THR A 6 -18.67 -10.87 -2.43
N PRO A 7 -17.80 -10.10 -3.10
CA PRO A 7 -16.98 -10.61 -4.19
C PRO A 7 -16.09 -11.76 -3.71
N ASP A 8 -15.88 -12.78 -4.54
CA ASP A 8 -15.11 -14.00 -4.19
C ASP A 8 -13.68 -13.68 -3.71
N ILE A 9 -13.11 -12.56 -4.15
CA ILE A 9 -11.79 -12.07 -3.71
C ILE A 9 -11.75 -11.69 -2.21
N LEU A 10 -12.90 -11.39 -1.59
CA LEU A 10 -13.00 -11.15 -0.14
C LEU A 10 -13.27 -12.44 0.64
N ILE A 11 -13.69 -13.51 -0.03
CA ILE A 11 -13.91 -14.84 0.56
C ILE A 11 -12.60 -15.64 0.52
N ASN A 12 -11.81 -15.49 -0.55
CA ASN A 12 -10.50 -16.09 -0.76
C ASN A 12 -9.44 -15.01 -0.96
N ALA A 13 -9.33 -14.09 0.00
CA ALA A 13 -8.26 -13.10 -0.04
C ALA A 13 -6.92 -13.84 -0.12
N PRO A 14 -6.07 -13.55 -1.13
CA PRO A 14 -4.74 -14.15 -1.18
C PRO A 14 -4.04 -13.84 0.14
N THR A 15 -3.57 -14.88 0.82
CA THR A 15 -2.67 -14.69 1.96
C THR A 15 -1.52 -13.81 1.50
N LEU A 16 -1.37 -12.65 2.13
CA LEU A 16 -0.18 -11.84 1.94
C LEU A 16 1.03 -12.74 2.17
N PRO A 17 2.05 -12.71 1.30
CA PRO A 17 3.27 -13.46 1.53
C PRO A 17 3.75 -13.20 2.96
N ALA A 18 4.03 -14.25 3.72
CA ALA A 18 4.52 -14.11 5.08
C ALA A 18 5.74 -13.18 5.05
N GLY A 19 5.65 -12.07 5.79
CA GLY A 19 6.68 -11.04 5.78
C GLY A 19 6.39 -9.81 4.92
N ALA A 20 5.28 -9.70 4.18
CA ALA A 20 4.95 -8.47 3.42
C ALA A 20 4.03 -7.48 4.18
N GLU A 21 3.63 -7.81 5.41
CA GLU A 21 2.73 -7.01 6.24
C GLU A 21 3.27 -5.58 6.49
N TYR A 22 4.59 -5.45 6.60
CA TYR A 22 5.24 -4.14 6.79
C TYR A 22 4.99 -3.19 5.62
N LEU A 23 4.83 -3.70 4.38
CA LEU A 23 4.54 -2.86 3.21
C LEU A 23 3.17 -2.22 3.31
N TRP A 24 2.19 -2.95 3.84
CA TRP A 24 0.87 -2.39 4.10
C TRP A 24 0.92 -1.28 5.15
N GLU A 25 1.68 -1.49 6.23
CA GLU A 25 1.86 -0.47 7.27
C GLU A 25 2.58 0.78 6.74
N TRP A 26 3.60 0.61 5.89
CA TRP A 26 4.30 1.70 5.24
C TRP A 26 3.38 2.49 4.31
N PHE A 27 2.59 1.78 3.49
CA PHE A 27 1.61 2.40 2.60
C PHE A 27 0.57 3.24 3.37
N ILE A 28 0.00 2.72 4.45
CA ILE A 28 -0.94 3.45 5.30
C ILE A 28 -0.29 4.67 5.96
N THR A 29 0.99 4.56 6.34
CA THR A 29 1.73 5.67 6.93
C THR A 29 1.98 6.79 5.92
N LEU A 30 2.42 6.43 4.71
CA LEU A 30 2.69 7.36 3.61
C LEU A 30 1.42 8.09 3.17
N THR A 31 0.33 7.36 2.94
CA THR A 31 -0.96 7.95 2.50
C THR A 31 -1.54 8.95 3.50
N ARG A 32 -1.35 8.74 4.81
CA ARG A 32 -1.74 9.70 5.85
C ARG A 32 -0.96 11.00 5.78
N GLY A 33 0.31 10.93 5.39
CA GLY A 33 1.19 12.10 5.29
C GLY A 33 1.03 12.88 3.98
N SER A 34 0.58 12.23 2.91
CA SER A 34 0.69 12.75 1.54
C SER A 34 -0.63 13.21 0.90
N ALA A 35 -1.67 13.47 1.71
CA ALA A 35 -3.00 13.88 1.23
C ALA A 35 -3.61 12.93 0.16
N GLY A 36 -3.21 11.65 0.18
CA GLY A 36 -3.74 10.62 -0.70
C GLY A 36 -2.89 10.27 -1.92
N GLU A 37 -1.82 11.01 -2.22
CA GLU A 37 -0.94 10.70 -3.36
C GLU A 37 0.43 10.21 -2.87
N VAL A 38 0.78 8.95 -3.11
CA VAL A 38 2.08 8.41 -2.73
C VAL A 38 2.97 8.35 -3.98
N THR A 39 3.93 9.27 -4.06
CA THR A 39 4.90 9.36 -5.15
C THR A 39 6.29 8.87 -4.71
N TYR A 40 7.19 8.67 -5.66
CA TYR A 40 8.60 8.36 -5.37
C TYR A 40 9.28 9.41 -4.48
N SER A 41 8.93 10.69 -4.63
CA SER A 41 9.46 11.77 -3.79
C SER A 41 9.05 11.60 -2.33
N GLU A 42 7.81 11.16 -2.10
CA GLU A 42 7.26 10.99 -0.76
C GLU A 42 7.80 9.75 -0.07
N ILE A 43 7.99 8.67 -0.82
CA ILE A 43 8.69 7.49 -0.34
C ILE A 43 10.14 7.84 0.05
N LYS A 44 10.81 8.66 -0.76
CA LYS A 44 12.17 9.12 -0.44
C LYS A 44 12.20 9.99 0.83
N ALA A 45 11.31 10.97 0.95
CA ALA A 45 11.24 11.84 2.12
C ALA A 45 10.93 11.04 3.40
N TRP A 46 10.00 10.09 3.33
CA TRP A 46 9.69 9.18 4.43
C TRP A 46 10.87 8.27 4.81
N SER A 47 11.60 7.74 3.83
CA SER A 47 12.82 6.96 4.05
C SER A 47 13.89 7.77 4.81
N GLU A 48 14.10 9.03 4.40
CA GLU A 48 15.04 9.94 5.07
C GLU A 48 14.63 10.27 6.51
N LEU A 49 13.33 10.38 6.80
CA LEU A 49 12.81 10.69 8.14
C LEU A 49 12.85 9.50 9.10
N THR A 50 12.60 8.29 8.59
CA THR A 50 12.47 7.08 9.42
C THR A 50 13.77 6.29 9.52
N GLY A 51 14.71 6.51 8.59
CA GLY A 51 15.91 5.70 8.45
C GLY A 51 15.65 4.31 7.84
N ILE A 52 14.42 4.03 7.43
CA ILE A 52 14.08 2.80 6.69
C ILE A 52 14.53 2.98 5.25
N ILE A 53 15.23 1.99 4.69
CA ILE A 53 15.72 2.01 3.31
C ILE A 53 14.98 0.92 2.52
N PRO A 54 13.93 1.28 1.77
CA PRO A 54 13.20 0.31 0.96
C PRO A 54 14.05 -0.21 -0.19
N THR A 55 13.83 -1.48 -0.55
CA THR A 55 14.36 -2.02 -1.80
C THR A 55 13.56 -1.51 -3.00
N ALA A 56 14.11 -1.66 -4.21
CA ALA A 56 13.42 -1.25 -5.43
C ALA A 56 12.07 -1.97 -5.61
N ASP A 57 11.99 -3.26 -5.25
CA ASP A 57 10.75 -4.05 -5.35
C ASP A 57 9.70 -3.56 -4.35
N GLU A 58 10.12 -3.23 -3.12
CA GLU A 58 9.24 -2.67 -2.10
C GLU A 58 8.68 -1.31 -2.52
N VAL A 59 9.51 -0.44 -3.10
CA VAL A 59 9.05 0.84 -3.69
C VAL A 59 8.01 0.58 -4.78
N GLY A 60 8.26 -0.38 -5.67
CA GLY A 60 7.33 -0.77 -6.72
C GLY A 60 5.96 -1.16 -6.17
N VAL A 61 5.93 -2.04 -5.15
CA VAL A 61 4.69 -2.46 -4.50
C VAL A 61 3.93 -1.28 -3.87
N ILE A 62 4.62 -0.37 -3.19
CA ILE A 62 3.98 0.81 -2.57
C ILE A 62 3.35 1.73 -3.63
N VAL A 63 4.04 1.93 -4.77
CA VAL A 63 3.52 2.74 -5.88
C VAL A 63 2.31 2.07 -6.54
N ASP A 64 2.36 0.76 -6.77
CA ASP A 64 1.24 0.01 -7.34
C ASP A 64 0.00 0.09 -6.43
N LEU A 65 0.18 -0.04 -5.11
CA LEU A 65 -0.90 0.15 -4.13
C LEU A 65 -1.47 1.57 -4.20
N ALA A 66 -0.63 2.60 -4.35
CA ALA A 66 -1.08 3.98 -4.46
C ALA A 66 -1.95 4.20 -5.70
N VAL A 67 -1.58 3.61 -6.84
CA VAL A 67 -2.38 3.67 -8.08
C VAL A 67 -3.71 2.97 -7.89
N ILE A 68 -3.70 1.73 -7.39
CA ILE A 68 -4.92 0.92 -7.19
C ILE A 68 -5.94 1.65 -6.31
N PHE A 69 -5.48 2.31 -5.24
CA PHE A 69 -6.36 2.95 -4.27
C PHE A 69 -6.70 4.42 -4.60
N ALA A 70 -5.98 5.08 -5.53
CA ALA A 70 -6.34 6.40 -6.02
C ALA A 70 -7.51 6.36 -7.03
N GLU A 71 -7.75 5.22 -7.67
CA GLU A 71 -8.82 5.02 -8.67
C GLU A 71 -10.19 4.61 -8.07
N VAL A 72 -10.31 4.54 -6.73
CA VAL A 72 -11.51 4.06 -6.01
C VAL A 72 -12.32 5.20 -5.41
#